data_AF-A0A0V0R5P6-F1
#
_entry.id   AF-A0A0V0R5P6-F1
#
_cell.length_a   1.000
_cell.length_b   1.000
_cell.length_c   1.000
_cell.angle_alpha   90.00
_cell.angle_beta   90.00
_cell.angle_gamma   90.00
#
_symmetry.space_group_name_H-M   'P 1'
#
loop_
_entity.id
_entity.type
_entity.pdbx_description
1 polymer ?
#
loop_
_entity_poly.entity_id
_entity_poly.type
_entity_poly.pdbx_seq_one_letter_code
_entity_poly.pdbx_strand_id
1 'polypeptide(L)'
;MNKLKFLTNHFLKNNNKTHKNITKLQKNLYKFSTQEKYGSEKLKGVCVLNEDDSGNLMYVTIKNTPFIMQLSQTIMEFQQIQAQKSRIYPITFYDAHTNQEYASTTPFQFIINKDFLMHIRDEIYYIYAKNSFVQPSIDLQNYQKFKQFYNIHFTTQQNLTQIDIEQKFIRNVLEHLESLQSKQISTSQLQIIIQNELYQQAVQRKKKVSQINEILDLLYLEKKNLIEEEKEIKVKAQKKSKSAYNKLLSFYLVQAFMLQYGTYFLYSWDIIEPITCLCTTLDMGLAYYYWLRFERDFNWKDVWARKQNKLEKQIKNKQQFPTDRMEDVNNLIQTFEAKKQILSVHQEEVFKGIQNDL
;
A
#
# COMPACT_ATOMS: atom_id res chain seq x y z
N MET A 1 3.45 -56.40 -22.20
CA MET A 1 3.03 -55.83 -20.90
C MET A 1 3.84 -56.29 -19.69
N ASN A 2 4.26 -57.56 -19.56
CA ASN A 2 4.98 -58.03 -18.35
C ASN A 2 6.44 -57.55 -18.21
N LYS A 3 7.14 -57.17 -19.30
CA LYS A 3 8.49 -56.58 -19.23
C LYS A 3 8.52 -55.13 -18.72
N LEU A 4 7.44 -54.36 -18.92
CA LEU A 4 7.33 -52.97 -18.45
C LEU A 4 7.11 -52.88 -16.94
N LYS A 5 6.32 -53.79 -16.35
CA LYS A 5 6.14 -53.90 -14.88
C LYS A 5 7.42 -54.35 -14.14
N PHE A 6 8.28 -55.13 -14.80
CA PHE A 6 9.54 -55.55 -14.20
C PHE A 6 10.58 -54.42 -14.18
N LEU A 7 10.61 -53.59 -15.22
CA LEU A 7 11.49 -52.42 -15.29
C LEU A 7 11.07 -51.32 -14.29
N THR A 8 9.77 -51.03 -14.13
CA THR A 8 9.31 -50.04 -13.13
C THR A 8 9.60 -50.46 -11.69
N ASN A 9 9.41 -51.74 -11.35
CA ASN A 9 9.73 -52.23 -10.00
C ASN A 9 11.24 -52.31 -9.72
N HIS A 10 12.08 -52.53 -10.73
CA HIS A 10 13.54 -52.50 -10.56
C HIS A 10 14.08 -51.06 -10.44
N PHE A 11 13.44 -50.08 -11.10
CA PHE A 11 13.78 -48.66 -10.98
C PHE A 11 13.39 -48.07 -9.61
N LEU A 12 12.22 -48.43 -9.06
CA LEU A 12 11.77 -47.94 -7.76
C LEU A 12 12.62 -48.47 -6.58
N LYS A 13 13.22 -49.66 -6.72
CA LYS A 13 13.99 -50.29 -5.62
C LYS A 13 15.42 -49.76 -5.51
N ASN A 14 16.01 -49.24 -6.59
CA ASN A 14 17.36 -48.66 -6.57
C ASN A 14 17.40 -47.14 -6.28
N ASN A 15 16.29 -46.41 -6.46
CA ASN A 15 16.25 -44.96 -6.23
C ASN A 15 16.27 -44.53 -4.75
N ASN A 16 15.91 -45.41 -3.82
CA ASN A 16 15.85 -45.05 -2.39
C ASN A 16 17.24 -44.91 -1.72
N LYS A 17 18.29 -45.56 -2.26
CA LYS A 17 19.66 -45.42 -1.77
C LYS A 17 20.38 -44.21 -2.38
N THR A 18 20.10 -43.88 -3.65
CA THR A 18 20.64 -42.69 -4.32
C THR A 18 19.99 -41.41 -3.81
N HIS A 19 18.68 -41.40 -3.54
CA HIS A 19 17.99 -40.22 -2.98
C HIS A 19 18.53 -39.81 -1.61
N LYS A 20 18.84 -40.76 -0.71
CA LYS A 20 19.41 -40.46 0.62
C LYS A 20 20.83 -39.89 0.54
N ASN A 21 21.63 -40.31 -0.43
CA ASN A 21 22.99 -39.79 -0.61
C ASN A 21 22.99 -38.42 -1.32
N ILE A 22 22.09 -38.20 -2.28
CA ILE A 22 21.92 -36.90 -2.96
C ILE A 22 21.35 -35.84 -2.01
N THR A 23 20.37 -36.18 -1.16
CA THR A 23 19.85 -35.24 -0.15
C THR A 23 20.87 -34.91 0.94
N LYS A 24 21.77 -35.85 1.28
CA LYS A 24 22.85 -35.62 2.25
C LYS A 24 24.01 -34.81 1.65
N LEU A 25 24.33 -35.01 0.36
CA LEU A 25 25.28 -34.19 -0.39
C LEU A 25 24.73 -32.79 -0.69
N GLN A 26 23.44 -32.65 -0.99
CA GLN A 26 22.78 -31.35 -1.17
C GLN A 26 22.74 -30.54 0.14
N LYS A 27 22.51 -31.18 1.30
CA LYS A 27 22.58 -30.50 2.60
C LYS A 27 23.99 -30.07 3.01
N ASN A 28 25.04 -30.75 2.53
CA ASN A 28 26.43 -30.46 2.92
C ASN A 28 27.21 -29.61 1.90
N LEU A 29 26.89 -29.66 0.61
CA LEU A 29 27.51 -28.82 -0.43
C LEU A 29 26.86 -27.44 -0.54
N TYR A 30 25.63 -27.29 -0.07
CA TYR A 30 24.88 -26.05 -0.13
C TYR A 30 24.54 -25.53 1.27
N LYS A 31 25.57 -25.38 2.10
CA LYS A 31 25.60 -24.25 3.06
C LYS A 31 25.76 -22.99 2.20
N PHE A 32 24.68 -22.57 1.54
CA PHE A 32 24.67 -21.30 0.84
C PHE A 32 25.01 -20.24 1.86
N SER A 33 26.11 -19.54 1.61
CA SER A 33 26.37 -18.25 2.23
C SER A 33 25.09 -17.46 2.09
N THR A 34 24.45 -17.17 3.20
CA THR A 34 23.46 -16.10 3.32
C THR A 34 23.98 -14.93 2.49
N GLN A 35 23.20 -14.57 1.48
CA GLN A 35 23.47 -13.44 0.58
C GLN A 35 23.51 -12.17 1.43
N GLU A 36 24.68 -11.85 1.97
CA GLU A 36 25.02 -10.58 2.64
C GLU A 36 25.42 -9.49 1.62
N LYS A 37 25.01 -9.61 0.35
CA LYS A 37 25.41 -8.65 -0.70
C LYS A 37 24.44 -7.50 -0.95
N TYR A 38 23.45 -7.34 -0.09
CA TYR A 38 22.99 -6.01 0.30
C TYR A 38 23.02 -5.99 1.81
N GLY A 39 23.78 -5.06 2.38
CA GLY A 39 23.61 -4.69 3.77
C GLY A 39 22.12 -4.40 4.02
N SER A 40 21.69 -4.51 5.26
CA SER A 40 20.33 -4.29 5.72
C SER A 40 19.82 -2.85 5.49
N GLU A 41 19.85 -2.36 4.25
CA GLU A 41 19.24 -1.11 3.83
C GLU A 41 17.74 -1.36 3.84
N LYS A 42 17.15 -1.03 5.00
CA LYS A 42 15.72 -1.23 5.24
C LYS A 42 14.95 -0.27 4.35
N LEU A 43 14.03 -0.83 3.58
CA LEU A 43 13.05 -0.05 2.83
C LEU A 43 12.36 0.93 3.78
N LYS A 44 12.43 2.22 3.44
CA LYS A 44 12.03 3.31 4.32
C LYS A 44 10.56 3.68 4.18
N GLY A 45 10.00 3.48 2.98
CA GLY A 45 8.61 3.78 2.70
C GLY A 45 8.20 3.35 1.29
N VAL A 46 6.89 3.39 1.05
CA VAL A 46 6.26 3.02 -0.22
C VAL A 46 5.49 4.22 -0.72
N CYS A 47 5.78 4.70 -1.92
CA CYS A 47 5.16 5.90 -2.49
C CYS A 47 4.40 5.55 -3.76
N VAL A 48 3.30 6.25 -3.99
CA VAL A 48 2.49 6.11 -5.21
C VAL A 48 2.99 7.13 -6.22
N LEU A 49 3.19 6.68 -7.46
CA LEU A 49 3.41 7.56 -8.58
C LEU A 49 2.06 8.13 -9.03
N ASN A 50 1.92 9.45 -8.96
CA ASN A 50 0.73 10.15 -9.39
C ASN A 50 0.98 10.86 -10.73
N GLU A 51 -0.08 10.98 -11.51
CA GLU A 51 -0.10 11.66 -12.79
C GLU A 51 -0.82 13.01 -12.62
N ASP A 52 -0.27 14.04 -13.26
CA ASP A 52 -0.92 15.34 -13.36
C ASP A 52 -2.06 15.29 -14.39
N ASP A 53 -3.00 16.25 -14.34
CA ASP A 53 -4.16 16.30 -15.25
C ASP A 53 -3.76 16.36 -16.74
N SER A 54 -2.54 16.82 -17.02
CA SER A 54 -1.97 16.90 -18.36
C SER A 54 -1.41 15.57 -18.91
N GLY A 55 -1.22 14.56 -18.06
CA GLY A 55 -0.60 13.27 -18.38
C GLY A 55 0.90 13.30 -18.73
N ASN A 56 1.50 14.49 -18.79
CA ASN A 56 2.92 14.66 -19.16
C ASN A 56 3.86 14.73 -17.95
N LEU A 57 3.31 15.02 -16.77
CA LEU A 57 4.05 15.16 -15.53
C LEU A 57 3.64 14.05 -14.57
N MET A 58 4.64 13.32 -14.10
CA MET A 58 4.47 12.36 -13.02
C MET A 58 5.11 12.94 -11.76
N TYR A 59 4.50 12.71 -10.61
CA TYR A 59 5.08 13.15 -9.35
C TYR A 59 4.98 12.09 -8.27
N VAL A 60 5.98 12.09 -7.40
CA VAL A 60 5.99 11.29 -6.18
C VAL A 60 6.27 12.20 -4.99
N THR A 61 5.47 12.09 -3.94
CA THR A 61 5.68 12.86 -2.71
C THR A 61 6.42 12.01 -1.70
N ILE A 62 7.67 12.40 -1.38
CA ILE A 62 8.50 11.74 -0.38
C ILE A 62 8.79 12.75 0.73
N LYS A 63 8.43 12.42 1.98
CA LYS A 63 8.60 13.31 3.15
C LYS A 63 8.07 14.74 2.89
N ASN A 64 6.85 14.84 2.36
CA ASN A 64 6.19 16.11 1.99
C ASN A 64 6.91 16.93 0.90
N THR A 65 7.92 16.35 0.23
CA THR A 65 8.62 16.99 -0.87
C THR A 65 8.17 16.34 -2.18
N PRO A 66 7.57 17.10 -3.11
CA PRO A 66 7.17 16.55 -4.41
C PRO A 66 8.38 16.45 -5.33
N PHE A 67 8.60 15.26 -5.87
CA PHE A 67 9.57 14.98 -6.92
C PHE A 67 8.81 14.87 -8.24
N ILE A 68 8.93 15.91 -9.07
CA ILE A 68 8.25 16.01 -10.36
C ILE A 68 9.19 15.48 -11.45
N MET A 69 8.71 14.50 -12.22
CA MET A 69 9.40 13.81 -13.30
C MET A 69 8.65 14.09 -14.61
N GLN A 70 9.37 14.55 -15.64
CA GLN A 70 8.83 14.65 -16.99
C GLN A 70 9.11 13.36 -17.76
N LEU A 71 8.14 12.84 -18.51
CA LEU A 71 8.30 11.55 -19.23
C LEU A 71 9.48 11.55 -20.21
N SER A 72 9.72 12.68 -20.88
CA SER A 72 10.81 12.86 -21.85
C SER A 72 12.18 13.04 -21.21
N GLN A 73 12.23 13.35 -19.91
CA GLN A 73 13.46 13.66 -19.21
C GLN A 73 14.26 12.39 -18.91
N THR A 74 15.59 12.51 -18.95
CA THR A 74 16.50 11.43 -18.54
C THR A 74 16.74 11.45 -17.02
N ILE A 75 17.15 10.31 -16.44
CA ILE A 75 17.53 10.25 -15.02
C ILE A 75 18.59 11.30 -14.67
N MET A 76 19.59 11.50 -15.52
CA MET A 76 20.67 12.47 -15.31
C MET A 76 20.14 13.90 -15.22
N GLU A 77 19.28 14.30 -16.16
CA GLU A 77 18.67 15.62 -16.15
C GLU A 77 17.82 15.81 -14.88
N PHE A 78 17.09 14.79 -14.45
CA PHE A 78 16.30 14.85 -13.22
C PHE A 78 17.18 15.01 -11.99
N GLN A 79 18.26 14.24 -11.89
CA GLN A 79 19.25 14.36 -10.82
C GLN A 79 19.84 15.78 -10.77
N GLN A 80 20.15 16.39 -11.92
CA GLN A 80 20.66 17.76 -12.00
C GLN A 80 19.62 18.78 -11.50
N ILE A 81 18.36 18.66 -11.93
CA ILE A 81 17.28 19.54 -11.46
C ILE A 81 17.08 19.39 -9.94
N GLN A 82 17.09 18.18 -9.41
CA GLN A 82 16.92 17.95 -7.97
C GLN A 82 18.12 18.42 -7.15
N ALA A 83 19.35 18.23 -7.65
CA ALA A 83 20.55 18.76 -7.01
C ALA A 83 20.48 20.28 -6.85
N GLN A 84 19.96 20.99 -7.86
CA GLN A 84 19.76 22.44 -7.82
C GLN A 84 18.63 22.87 -6.87
N LYS A 85 17.49 22.17 -6.89
CA LYS A 85 16.29 22.58 -6.14
C LYS A 85 16.34 22.22 -4.66
N SER A 86 16.70 20.98 -4.32
CA SER A 86 16.44 20.41 -3.00
C SER A 86 17.69 20.08 -2.21
N ARG A 87 18.90 20.19 -2.80
CA ARG A 87 20.17 19.70 -2.21
C ARG A 87 20.08 18.22 -1.80
N ILE A 88 19.19 17.47 -2.45
CA ILE A 88 19.02 16.04 -2.25
C ILE A 88 19.81 15.35 -3.35
N TYR A 89 21.01 14.89 -3.00
CA TYR A 89 21.91 14.13 -3.86
C TYR A 89 22.74 13.17 -2.99
N PRO A 90 23.10 11.96 -3.47
CA PRO A 90 22.71 11.35 -4.75
C PRO A 90 21.29 10.77 -4.74
N ILE A 91 20.66 10.71 -5.92
CA ILE A 91 19.40 9.99 -6.16
C ILE A 91 19.68 8.93 -7.21
N THR A 92 19.43 7.65 -6.94
CA THR A 92 19.58 6.57 -7.92
C THR A 92 18.29 5.77 -8.05
N PHE A 93 18.10 5.12 -9.19
CA PHE A 93 16.87 4.39 -9.52
C PHE A 93 17.20 2.95 -9.87
N TYR A 94 16.44 2.01 -9.32
CA TYR A 94 16.62 0.58 -9.56
C TYR A 94 15.29 -0.04 -10.00
N ASP A 95 15.35 -1.06 -10.85
CA ASP A 95 14.17 -1.88 -11.17
C ASP A 95 13.75 -2.67 -9.92
N ALA A 96 12.48 -2.57 -9.51
CA ALA A 96 12.02 -3.20 -8.26
C ALA A 96 12.05 -4.74 -8.29
N HIS A 97 12.10 -5.34 -9.47
CA HIS A 97 12.10 -6.79 -9.65
C HIS A 97 13.52 -7.36 -9.79
N THR A 98 14.37 -6.70 -10.58
CA THR A 98 15.72 -7.18 -10.85
C THR A 98 16.76 -6.59 -9.89
N ASN A 99 16.42 -5.49 -9.22
CA ASN A 99 17.33 -4.68 -8.40
C ASN A 99 18.56 -4.19 -9.18
N GLN A 100 18.41 -4.01 -10.50
CA GLN A 100 19.45 -3.45 -11.36
C GLN A 100 19.26 -1.95 -11.46
N GLU A 101 20.36 -1.21 -11.38
CA GLU A 101 20.37 0.24 -11.53
C GLU A 101 20.05 0.64 -12.97
N TYR A 102 19.16 1.61 -13.15
CA TYR A 102 18.92 2.19 -14.47
C TYR A 102 20.08 3.10 -14.87
N ALA A 103 20.51 3.02 -16.13
CA ALA A 103 21.52 3.92 -16.68
C ALA A 103 21.04 5.38 -16.61
N SER A 104 21.94 6.32 -16.33
CA SER A 104 21.63 7.75 -16.17
C SER A 104 21.01 8.39 -17.42
N THR A 105 21.23 7.81 -18.60
CA THR A 105 20.66 8.23 -19.88
C THR A 105 19.27 7.69 -20.14
N THR A 106 18.74 6.80 -19.30
CA THR A 106 17.41 6.19 -19.47
C THR A 106 16.32 7.26 -19.31
N PRO A 107 15.40 7.41 -20.30
CA PRO A 107 14.23 8.27 -20.15
C PRO A 107 13.22 7.71 -19.14
N PHE A 108 12.55 8.58 -18.39
CA PHE A 108 11.56 8.18 -17.38
C PHE A 108 10.36 7.41 -17.97
N GLN A 109 10.00 7.65 -19.23
CA GLN A 109 8.96 6.89 -19.94
C GLN A 109 9.16 5.37 -19.85
N PHE A 110 10.40 4.87 -19.80
CA PHE A 110 10.66 3.43 -19.70
C PHE A 110 10.58 2.90 -18.26
N ILE A 111 10.84 3.75 -17.29
CA ILE A 111 10.88 3.41 -15.86
C ILE A 111 9.46 3.35 -15.29
N ILE A 112 8.64 4.34 -15.67
CA ILE A 112 7.29 4.57 -15.14
C ILE A 112 6.31 3.46 -15.50
N ASN A 113 6.61 2.62 -16.49
CA ASN A 113 5.77 1.48 -16.85
C ASN A 113 5.89 0.30 -15.87
N LYS A 114 6.82 0.38 -14.90
CA LYS A 114 7.08 -0.67 -13.91
C LYS A 114 7.23 -0.07 -12.53
N ASP A 115 7.09 -0.91 -11.51
CA ASP A 115 7.50 -0.55 -10.16
C ASP A 115 9.03 -0.39 -10.12
N PHE A 116 9.51 0.61 -9.40
CA PHE A 116 10.94 0.88 -9.28
C PHE A 116 11.30 1.31 -7.85
N LEU A 117 12.57 1.17 -7.48
CA LEU A 117 13.11 1.67 -6.22
C LEU A 117 13.79 3.01 -6.49
N MET A 118 13.55 3.97 -5.61
CA MET A 118 14.23 5.26 -5.61
C MET A 118 15.10 5.33 -4.36
N HIS A 119 16.42 5.35 -4.56
CA HIS A 119 17.40 5.54 -3.50
C HIS A 119 17.67 7.03 -3.36
N ILE A 120 17.48 7.55 -2.15
CA ILE A 120 17.74 8.94 -1.80
C ILE A 120 18.73 8.92 -0.65
N ARG A 121 20.01 9.23 -0.93
CA ARG A 121 21.12 9.03 0.01
C ARG A 121 21.18 7.56 0.45
N ASP A 122 20.90 7.28 1.73
CA ASP A 122 20.93 5.94 2.34
C ASP A 122 19.51 5.37 2.57
N GLU A 123 18.48 5.99 2.00
CA GLU A 123 17.10 5.57 2.16
C GLU A 123 16.51 5.04 0.85
N ILE A 124 15.87 3.87 0.92
CA ILE A 124 15.22 3.21 -0.21
C ILE A 124 13.71 3.42 -0.14
N TYR A 125 13.13 3.94 -1.21
CA TYR A 125 11.68 4.09 -1.36
C TYR A 125 11.17 3.18 -2.49
N TYR A 126 10.13 2.40 -2.21
CA TYR A 126 9.43 1.64 -3.26
C TYR A 126 8.43 2.55 -3.96
N ILE A 127 8.61 2.78 -5.26
CA ILE A 127 7.69 3.57 -6.07
C ILE A 127 6.75 2.64 -6.83
N TYR A 128 5.48 2.68 -6.44
CA TYR A 128 4.42 1.94 -7.11
C TYR A 128 3.88 2.74 -8.29
N ALA A 129 4.10 2.22 -9.49
CA ALA A 129 3.59 2.83 -10.72
C ALA A 129 2.18 2.31 -11.00
N LYS A 130 1.17 3.18 -10.86
CA LYS A 130 -0.26 2.84 -11.10
C LYS A 130 -0.49 2.17 -12.47
N ASN A 131 0.27 2.58 -13.49
CA ASN A 131 0.14 2.07 -14.86
C ASN A 131 0.75 0.68 -15.09
N SER A 132 1.38 0.05 -14.08
CA SER A 132 1.86 -1.33 -14.18
C SER A 132 0.72 -2.37 -14.25
N PHE A 133 -0.50 -1.96 -13.88
CA PHE A 133 -1.73 -2.69 -14.15
C PHE A 133 -2.73 -1.71 -14.78
N VAL A 134 -3.24 -2.03 -15.96
CA VAL A 134 -4.46 -1.39 -16.47
C VAL A 134 -5.56 -1.64 -15.42
N GLN A 135 -5.75 -0.70 -14.50
CA GLN A 135 -6.89 -0.74 -13.59
C GLN A 135 -8.10 -0.23 -14.37
N PRO A 136 -9.14 -1.06 -14.60
CA PRO A 136 -10.42 -0.52 -15.01
C PRO A 136 -10.89 0.42 -13.89
N SER A 137 -11.22 1.66 -14.25
CA SER A 137 -11.69 2.72 -13.34
C SER A 137 -12.72 2.18 -12.34
N ILE A 138 -12.40 2.28 -11.05
CA ILE A 138 -13.19 1.70 -9.97
C ILE A 138 -14.27 2.69 -9.53
N ASP A 139 -15.54 2.31 -9.67
CA ASP A 139 -16.64 2.91 -8.93
C ASP A 139 -16.81 2.16 -7.60
N LEU A 140 -16.42 2.81 -6.50
CA LEU A 140 -16.38 2.26 -5.14
C LEU A 140 -17.76 1.77 -4.63
N GLN A 141 -18.86 2.18 -5.25
CA GLN A 141 -20.20 1.74 -4.82
C GLN A 141 -20.51 0.26 -5.14
N ASN A 142 -19.66 -0.40 -5.95
CA ASN A 142 -19.93 -1.74 -6.47
C ASN A 142 -18.86 -2.77 -6.10
N TYR A 143 -18.35 -2.74 -4.86
CA TYR A 143 -17.33 -3.69 -4.37
C TYR A 143 -17.67 -5.17 -4.63
N GLN A 144 -18.95 -5.57 -4.62
CA GLN A 144 -19.35 -6.95 -4.94
C GLN A 144 -19.27 -7.27 -6.44
N LYS A 145 -19.62 -6.31 -7.33
CA LYS A 145 -19.41 -6.46 -8.78
C LYS A 145 -17.93 -6.38 -9.12
N PHE A 146 -17.15 -5.57 -8.41
CA PHE A 146 -15.68 -5.60 -8.51
C PHE A 146 -15.14 -6.95 -8.08
N LYS A 147 -15.61 -7.55 -6.98
CA LYS A 147 -15.18 -8.90 -6.58
C LYS A 147 -15.52 -9.96 -7.63
N GLN A 148 -16.66 -9.85 -8.29
CA GLN A 148 -17.06 -10.76 -9.39
C GLN A 148 -16.28 -10.50 -10.68
N PHE A 149 -16.13 -9.23 -11.08
CA PHE A 149 -15.34 -8.81 -12.25
C PHE A 149 -13.86 -9.12 -12.05
N TYR A 150 -13.32 -8.86 -10.86
CA TYR A 150 -11.99 -9.26 -10.43
C TYR A 150 -11.88 -10.77 -10.49
N ASN A 151 -12.78 -11.58 -9.92
CA ASN A 151 -12.71 -13.03 -10.05
C ASN A 151 -12.72 -13.53 -11.50
N ILE A 152 -13.49 -12.89 -12.40
CA ILE A 152 -13.56 -13.22 -13.83
C ILE A 152 -12.27 -12.77 -14.55
N HIS A 153 -11.85 -11.53 -14.40
CA HIS A 153 -10.60 -11.03 -14.98
C HIS A 153 -9.37 -11.71 -14.39
N PHE A 154 -9.43 -12.16 -13.14
CA PHE A 154 -8.40 -12.92 -12.46
C PHE A 154 -8.35 -14.34 -12.99
N THR A 155 -9.47 -14.98 -13.33
CA THR A 155 -9.42 -16.27 -14.04
C THR A 155 -8.86 -16.10 -15.46
N THR A 156 -9.22 -15.03 -16.17
CA THR A 156 -8.69 -14.75 -17.52
C THR A 156 -7.22 -14.31 -17.50
N GLN A 157 -6.81 -13.49 -16.53
CA GLN A 157 -5.42 -13.07 -16.34
C GLN A 157 -4.57 -14.17 -15.72
N GLN A 158 -5.10 -15.03 -14.84
CA GLN A 158 -4.40 -16.24 -14.40
C GLN A 158 -4.05 -17.09 -15.60
N ASN A 159 -4.98 -17.31 -16.53
CA ASN A 159 -4.69 -18.04 -17.76
C ASN A 159 -3.60 -17.36 -18.61
N LEU A 160 -3.63 -16.03 -18.78
CA LEU A 160 -2.59 -15.29 -19.51
C LEU A 160 -1.23 -15.35 -18.81
N THR A 161 -1.19 -15.13 -17.49
CA THR A 161 0.04 -15.22 -16.70
C THR A 161 0.58 -16.64 -16.62
N GLN A 162 -0.31 -17.65 -16.59
CA GLN A 162 0.07 -19.04 -16.60
C GLN A 162 0.69 -19.43 -17.95
N ILE A 163 0.08 -18.99 -19.06
CA ILE A 163 0.65 -19.16 -20.41
C ILE A 163 2.02 -18.47 -20.50
N ASP A 164 2.17 -17.23 -20.02
CA ASP A 164 3.46 -16.52 -20.06
C ASP A 164 4.52 -17.22 -19.18
N ILE A 165 4.12 -17.74 -18.01
CA ILE A 165 4.99 -18.50 -17.11
C ILE A 165 5.42 -19.82 -17.76
N GLU A 166 4.48 -20.54 -18.37
CA GLU A 166 4.73 -21.81 -19.07
C GLU A 166 5.63 -21.57 -20.29
N GLN A 167 5.35 -20.56 -21.10
CA GLN A 167 6.19 -20.18 -22.24
C GLN A 167 7.60 -19.78 -21.80
N LYS A 168 7.73 -19.00 -20.73
CA LYS A 168 9.03 -18.62 -20.18
C LYS A 168 9.79 -19.83 -19.62
N PHE A 169 9.10 -20.75 -18.97
CA PHE A 169 9.68 -22.01 -18.51
C PHE A 169 10.18 -22.85 -19.69
N ILE A 170 9.33 -23.06 -20.70
CA ILE A 170 9.68 -23.81 -21.91
C ILE A 170 10.88 -23.17 -22.59
N ARG A 171 10.88 -21.84 -22.75
CA ARG A 171 11.99 -21.10 -23.35
C ARG A 171 13.29 -21.28 -22.56
N ASN A 172 13.26 -21.13 -21.23
CA ASN A 172 14.44 -21.34 -20.39
C ASN A 172 14.99 -22.77 -20.53
N VAL A 173 14.10 -23.78 -20.53
CA VAL A 173 14.49 -25.18 -20.72
C VAL A 173 15.11 -25.37 -22.10
N LEU A 174 14.51 -24.81 -23.16
CA LEU A 174 15.05 -24.88 -24.52
C LEU A 174 16.42 -24.20 -24.63
N GLU A 175 16.60 -23.00 -24.08
CA GLU A 175 17.89 -22.29 -24.05
C GLU A 175 18.96 -23.11 -23.31
N HIS A 176 18.61 -23.75 -22.19
CA HIS A 176 19.52 -24.67 -21.49
C HIS A 176 19.88 -25.89 -22.33
N LEU A 177 18.91 -26.49 -23.04
CA LEU A 177 19.13 -27.64 -23.91
C LEU A 177 20.02 -27.27 -25.11
N GLU A 178 19.82 -26.09 -25.72
CA GLU A 178 20.64 -25.57 -26.81
C GLU A 178 22.11 -25.35 -26.37
N SER A 179 22.32 -24.87 -25.15
CA SER A 179 23.66 -24.63 -24.60
C SER A 179 24.51 -25.91 -24.46
N LEU A 180 23.87 -27.08 -24.37
CA LEU A 180 24.56 -28.34 -24.12
C LEU A 180 25.19 -28.96 -25.38
N GLN A 181 24.91 -28.46 -26.59
CA GLN A 181 25.49 -28.83 -27.91
C GLN A 181 25.61 -30.35 -28.25
N SER A 182 25.17 -31.26 -27.38
CA SER A 182 25.41 -32.70 -27.50
C SER A 182 24.27 -33.39 -28.24
N LYS A 183 24.61 -34.23 -29.23
CA LYS A 183 23.64 -34.95 -30.09
C LYS A 183 22.73 -35.95 -29.36
N GLN A 184 22.97 -36.28 -28.10
CA GLN A 184 22.13 -37.21 -27.32
C GLN A 184 22.04 -36.75 -25.86
N ILE A 185 20.89 -36.19 -25.49
CA ILE A 185 20.54 -35.84 -24.10
C ILE A 185 19.78 -37.03 -23.52
N SER A 186 20.28 -37.59 -22.42
CA SER A 186 19.58 -38.68 -21.74
C SER A 186 18.34 -38.17 -20.99
N THR A 187 17.32 -39.01 -20.83
CA THR A 187 16.07 -38.65 -20.14
C THR A 187 16.31 -38.19 -18.69
N SER A 188 17.31 -38.75 -18.01
CA SER A 188 17.71 -38.33 -16.67
C SER A 188 18.31 -36.93 -16.64
N GLN A 189 19.10 -36.55 -17.65
CA GLN A 189 19.64 -35.18 -17.77
C GLN A 189 18.52 -34.16 -18.00
N LEU A 190 17.54 -34.48 -18.85
CA LEU A 190 16.37 -33.63 -19.08
C LEU A 190 15.56 -33.44 -17.78
N GLN A 191 15.36 -34.50 -17.00
CA GLN A 191 14.66 -34.42 -15.71
C GLN A 191 15.39 -33.51 -14.72
N ILE A 192 16.72 -33.58 -14.64
CA ILE A 192 17.53 -32.72 -13.77
C ILE A 192 17.42 -31.24 -14.20
N ILE A 193 17.43 -30.95 -15.50
CA ILE A 193 17.28 -29.58 -16.03
C ILE A 193 15.90 -29.03 -15.64
N ILE A 194 14.83 -29.79 -15.87
CA ILE A 194 13.47 -29.41 -15.48
C ILE A 194 13.37 -29.16 -13.98
N GLN A 195 13.90 -30.05 -13.14
CA GLN A 195 13.90 -29.90 -11.69
C GLN A 195 14.66 -28.66 -11.24
N ASN A 196 15.82 -28.38 -11.84
CA ASN A 196 16.61 -27.20 -11.53
C ASN A 196 15.87 -25.91 -11.90
N GLU A 197 15.25 -25.85 -13.09
CA GLU A 197 14.45 -24.69 -13.50
C GLU A 197 13.23 -24.48 -12.60
N LEU A 198 12.48 -25.54 -12.28
CA LEU A 198 11.37 -25.47 -11.33
C LEU A 198 11.82 -24.99 -9.94
N TYR A 199 12.96 -25.48 -9.47
CA TYR A 199 13.55 -25.04 -8.20
C TYR A 199 13.93 -23.56 -8.24
N GLN A 200 14.60 -23.10 -9.31
CA GLN A 200 14.97 -21.68 -9.47
C GLN A 200 13.72 -20.79 -9.49
N GLN A 201 12.66 -21.19 -10.19
CA GLN A 201 11.40 -20.45 -10.19
C GLN A 201 10.76 -20.41 -8.80
N ALA A 202 10.76 -21.53 -8.07
CA ALA A 202 10.22 -21.58 -6.71
C ALA A 202 10.98 -20.64 -5.76
N VAL A 203 12.33 -20.63 -5.85
CA VAL A 203 13.18 -19.72 -5.07
C VAL A 203 12.88 -18.25 -5.41
N GLN A 204 12.80 -17.91 -6.70
CA GLN A 204 12.47 -16.55 -7.15
C GLN A 204 11.08 -16.11 -6.67
N ARG A 205 10.07 -16.99 -6.74
CA ARG A 205 8.72 -16.69 -6.23
C ARG A 205 8.73 -16.48 -4.72
N LYS A 206 9.43 -17.33 -3.97
CA LYS A 206 9.57 -17.18 -2.51
C LYS A 206 10.20 -15.83 -2.15
N LYS A 207 11.22 -15.41 -2.89
CA LYS A 207 11.84 -14.08 -2.73
C LYS A 207 10.83 -12.96 -2.98
N LYS A 208 10.04 -13.02 -4.06
CA LYS A 208 8.99 -12.03 -4.37
C LYS A 208 7.92 -11.95 -3.27
N VAL A 209 7.47 -13.10 -2.75
CA VAL A 209 6.50 -13.13 -1.66
C VAL A 209 7.09 -12.51 -0.38
N SER A 210 8.37 -12.78 -0.07
CA SER A 210 9.06 -12.15 1.05
C SER A 210 9.10 -10.62 0.91
N GLN A 211 9.46 -10.12 -0.27
CA GLN A 211 9.49 -8.68 -0.57
C GLN A 211 8.12 -8.04 -0.41
N ILE A 212 7.05 -8.68 -0.89
CA ILE A 212 5.68 -8.18 -0.73
C ILE A 212 5.28 -8.13 0.74
N ASN A 213 5.67 -9.13 1.55
CA ASN A 213 5.39 -9.11 2.98
C ASN A 213 6.11 -7.95 3.68
N GLU A 214 7.37 -7.69 3.35
CA GLU A 214 8.12 -6.56 3.90
C GLU A 214 7.46 -5.21 3.55
N ILE A 215 6.99 -5.06 2.31
CA ILE A 215 6.22 -3.89 1.86
C ILE A 215 4.90 -3.76 2.64
N LEU A 216 4.17 -4.85 2.82
CA LEU A 216 2.92 -4.85 3.58
C LEU A 216 3.15 -4.47 5.04
N ASP A 217 4.19 -5.00 5.68
CA ASP A 217 4.54 -4.67 7.07
C ASP A 217 4.81 -3.16 7.23
N LEU A 218 5.50 -2.56 6.27
CA LEU A 218 5.74 -1.11 6.25
C LEU A 218 4.45 -0.30 6.04
N LEU A 219 3.58 -0.73 5.13
CA LEU A 219 2.29 -0.08 4.90
C LEU A 219 1.37 -0.16 6.13
N TYR A 220 1.35 -1.29 6.83
CA TYR A 220 0.58 -1.43 8.08
C TYR A 220 1.14 -0.53 9.19
N LEU A 221 2.47 -0.42 9.28
CA LEU A 221 3.11 0.49 10.23
C LEU A 221 2.75 1.94 9.93
N GLU A 222 2.84 2.36 8.67
CA GLU A 222 2.45 3.70 8.24
C GLU A 222 0.97 3.98 8.51
N LYS A 223 0.09 3.03 8.17
CA LYS A 223 -1.35 3.12 8.47
C LYS A 223 -1.61 3.28 9.96
N LYS A 224 -0.88 2.55 10.81
CA LYS A 224 -1.01 2.66 12.27
C LYS A 224 -0.65 4.07 12.74
N ASN A 225 0.46 4.62 12.26
CA ASN A 225 0.89 5.98 12.61
C ASN A 225 -0.15 7.03 12.18
N LEU A 226 -0.67 6.93 10.96
CA LEU A 226 -1.73 7.83 10.47
C LEU A 226 -3.02 7.75 11.29
N ILE A 227 -3.41 6.55 11.73
CA ILE A 227 -4.58 6.36 12.61
C ILE A 227 -4.34 6.99 13.99
N GLU A 228 -3.12 6.85 14.53
CA GLU A 228 -2.76 7.47 15.81
C GLU A 228 -2.80 8.99 15.72
N GLU A 229 -2.22 9.58 14.68
CA GLU A 229 -2.32 11.01 14.40
C GLU A 229 -3.78 11.48 14.24
N GLU A 230 -4.61 10.72 13.51
CA GLU A 230 -6.02 11.06 13.35
C GLU A 230 -6.77 11.02 14.70
N LYS A 231 -6.46 10.03 15.56
CA LYS A 231 -7.02 9.95 16.90
C LYS A 231 -6.59 11.14 17.76
N GLU A 232 -5.33 11.54 17.69
CA GLU A 232 -4.88 12.74 18.41
C GLU A 232 -5.63 14.00 17.97
N ILE A 233 -5.87 14.15 16.67
CA ILE A 233 -6.64 15.26 16.12
C ILE A 233 -8.07 15.25 16.68
N LYS A 234 -8.73 14.08 16.66
CA LYS A 234 -10.08 13.90 17.21
C LYS A 234 -10.13 14.23 18.70
N VAL A 235 -9.15 13.78 19.49
CA VAL A 235 -9.05 14.10 20.93
C VAL A 235 -8.82 15.59 21.17
N LYS A 236 -7.92 16.23 20.40
CA LYS A 236 -7.66 17.68 20.48
C LYS A 236 -8.91 18.48 20.11
N ALA A 237 -9.64 18.08 19.07
CA ALA A 237 -10.90 18.70 18.68
C ALA A 237 -11.99 18.52 19.75
N GLN A 238 -12.14 17.31 20.28
CA GLN A 238 -13.11 17.01 21.34
C GLN A 238 -12.82 17.79 22.63
N LYS A 239 -11.54 17.92 23.03
CA LYS A 239 -11.15 18.72 24.21
C LYS A 239 -11.46 20.20 24.02
N LYS A 240 -11.15 20.76 22.84
CA LYS A 240 -11.49 22.15 22.50
C LYS A 240 -12.99 22.37 22.45
N SER A 241 -13.72 21.42 21.87
CA SER A 241 -15.17 21.44 21.86
C SER A 241 -15.67 21.46 23.30
N LYS A 242 -15.32 20.45 24.14
CA LYS A 242 -15.76 20.33 25.55
C LYS A 242 -15.53 21.60 26.35
N SER A 243 -14.37 22.23 26.18
CA SER A 243 -14.08 23.52 26.80
C SER A 243 -15.09 24.60 26.39
N ALA A 244 -15.45 24.68 25.11
CA ALA A 244 -16.45 25.64 24.64
C ALA A 244 -17.87 25.34 25.14
N TYR A 245 -18.23 24.06 25.33
CA TYR A 245 -19.50 23.70 25.97
C TYR A 245 -19.53 24.14 27.43
N ASN A 246 -18.47 23.86 28.19
CA ASN A 246 -18.39 24.27 29.59
C ASN A 246 -18.45 25.81 29.73
N LYS A 247 -17.86 26.56 28.80
CA LYS A 247 -17.98 28.03 28.78
C LYS A 247 -19.42 28.50 28.54
N LEU A 248 -20.12 27.87 27.59
CA LEU A 248 -21.53 28.18 27.32
C LEU A 248 -22.43 27.81 28.50
N LEU A 249 -22.22 26.64 29.11
CA LEU A 249 -22.92 26.24 30.33
C LEU A 249 -22.65 27.21 31.49
N SER A 250 -21.38 27.60 31.67
CA SER A 250 -20.99 28.60 32.68
C SER A 250 -21.65 29.95 32.42
N PHE A 251 -21.79 30.37 31.16
CA PHE A 251 -22.47 31.60 30.78
C PHE A 251 -23.95 31.57 31.21
N TYR A 252 -24.67 30.49 30.88
CA TYR A 252 -26.07 30.34 31.30
C TYR A 252 -26.24 30.25 32.82
N LEU A 253 -25.31 29.60 33.52
CA LEU A 253 -25.33 29.57 34.99
C LEU A 253 -25.13 30.97 35.58
N VAL A 254 -24.15 31.73 35.08
CA VAL A 254 -23.92 33.12 35.52
C VAL A 254 -25.13 33.99 35.22
N GLN A 255 -25.75 33.84 34.05
CA GLN A 255 -26.99 34.53 33.69
C GLN A 255 -28.13 34.21 34.67
N ALA A 256 -28.34 32.93 35.00
CA ALA A 256 -29.35 32.52 35.97
C ALA A 256 -29.07 33.07 37.39
N PHE A 257 -27.82 33.01 37.85
CA PHE A 257 -27.43 33.59 39.15
C PHE A 257 -27.58 35.10 39.19
N MET A 258 -27.23 35.80 38.10
CA MET A 258 -27.40 37.25 38.00
C MET A 258 -28.86 37.65 38.07
N LEU A 259 -29.75 36.92 37.39
CA LEU A 259 -31.19 37.13 37.46
C LEU A 259 -31.73 36.84 38.85
N GLN A 260 -31.36 35.71 39.46
CA GLN A 260 -31.78 35.36 40.82
C GLN A 260 -31.32 36.41 41.83
N TYR A 261 -30.06 36.82 41.77
CA TYR A 261 -29.51 37.83 42.67
C TYR A 261 -30.20 39.19 42.47
N GLY A 262 -30.43 39.58 41.21
CA GLY A 262 -31.18 40.78 40.85
C GLY A 262 -32.58 40.81 41.44
N THR A 263 -33.33 39.70 41.33
CA THR A 263 -34.71 39.58 41.81
C THR A 263 -34.85 39.61 43.33
N TYR A 264 -33.94 38.95 44.07
CA TYR A 264 -34.12 38.79 45.53
C TYR A 264 -33.41 39.86 46.37
N PHE A 265 -32.35 40.48 45.85
CA PHE A 265 -31.51 41.37 46.67
C PHE A 265 -31.46 42.82 46.20
N LEU A 266 -31.50 43.08 44.88
CA LEU A 266 -31.26 44.44 44.35
C LEU A 266 -32.54 45.16 43.93
N TYR A 267 -33.40 44.49 43.17
CA TYR A 267 -34.50 45.12 42.47
C TYR A 267 -35.81 44.37 42.73
N SER A 268 -36.91 45.11 42.73
CA SER A 268 -38.24 44.51 42.74
C SER A 268 -38.47 43.70 41.46
N TRP A 269 -39.33 42.69 41.54
CA TRP A 269 -39.72 41.85 40.41
C TRP A 269 -40.17 42.64 39.19
N ASP A 270 -40.92 43.74 39.37
CA ASP A 270 -41.40 44.62 38.29
C ASP A 270 -40.28 45.16 37.37
N ILE A 271 -39.06 45.35 37.90
CA ILE A 271 -37.91 45.84 37.11
C ILE A 271 -37.23 44.68 36.37
N ILE A 272 -37.17 43.51 36.98
CA ILE A 272 -36.48 42.33 36.42
C ILE A 272 -37.33 41.62 35.38
N GLU A 273 -38.66 41.62 35.52
CA GLU A 273 -39.60 40.99 34.59
C GLU A 273 -39.33 41.33 33.12
N PRO A 274 -39.27 42.60 32.68
CA PRO A 274 -39.01 42.92 31.27
C PRO A 274 -37.64 42.46 30.80
N ILE A 275 -36.63 42.41 31.68
CA ILE A 275 -35.29 41.92 31.34
C ILE A 275 -35.32 40.41 31.08
N THR A 276 -36.00 39.64 31.94
CA THR A 276 -36.15 38.18 31.74
C THR A 276 -36.92 37.85 30.46
N CYS A 277 -37.94 38.65 30.14
CA CYS A 277 -38.69 38.55 28.89
C CYS A 277 -37.77 38.79 27.69
N LEU A 278 -36.95 39.84 27.72
CA LEU A 278 -35.98 40.16 26.67
C LEU A 278 -34.94 39.05 26.47
N CYS A 279 -34.37 38.50 27.55
CA CYS A 279 -33.45 37.36 27.47
C CYS A 279 -34.10 36.15 26.78
N THR A 280 -35.35 35.84 27.13
CA THR A 280 -36.11 34.73 26.53
C THR A 280 -36.36 34.97 25.04
N THR A 281 -36.73 36.20 24.65
CA THR A 281 -36.90 36.57 23.24
C THR A 281 -35.59 36.48 22.47
N LEU A 282 -34.46 36.86 23.07
CA LEU A 282 -33.13 36.70 22.44
C LEU A 282 -32.77 35.23 22.22
N ASP A 283 -33.02 34.35 23.20
CA ASP A 283 -32.78 32.91 23.05
C ASP A 283 -33.63 32.29 21.92
N MET A 284 -34.91 32.68 21.82
CA MET A 284 -35.76 32.30 20.70
C MET A 284 -35.25 32.84 19.36
N GLY A 285 -34.80 34.10 19.34
CA GLY A 285 -34.20 34.73 18.16
C GLY A 285 -32.93 34.02 17.70
N LEU A 286 -32.08 33.57 18.62
CA LEU A 286 -30.88 32.77 18.32
C LEU A 286 -31.23 31.39 17.77
N ALA A 287 -32.25 30.73 18.32
CA ALA A 287 -32.73 29.45 17.81
C ALA A 287 -33.31 29.59 16.39
N TYR A 288 -34.08 30.65 16.14
CA TYR A 288 -34.62 30.96 14.81
C TYR A 288 -33.51 31.32 13.81
N TYR A 289 -32.53 32.14 14.21
CA TYR A 289 -31.36 32.44 13.40
C TYR A 289 -30.56 31.18 13.03
N TYR A 290 -30.41 30.26 13.98
CA TYR A 290 -29.78 28.96 13.73
C TYR A 290 -30.56 28.16 12.68
N TRP A 291 -31.89 28.07 12.84
CA TRP A 291 -32.75 27.38 11.88
C TRP A 291 -32.63 28.01 10.49
N LEU A 292 -32.68 29.34 10.38
CA LEU A 292 -32.53 30.06 9.10
C LEU A 292 -31.16 29.80 8.44
N ARG A 293 -30.09 29.71 9.23
CA ARG A 293 -28.73 29.53 8.72
C ARG A 293 -28.45 28.12 8.22
N PHE A 294 -29.12 27.13 8.81
CA PHE A 294 -28.78 25.71 8.64
C PHE A 294 -29.93 24.84 8.13
N GLU A 295 -31.14 25.40 7.99
CA GLU A 295 -32.35 24.72 7.51
C GLU A 295 -32.67 23.45 8.30
N ARG A 296 -32.35 23.44 9.60
CA ARG A 296 -32.60 22.31 10.50
C ARG A 296 -32.99 22.81 11.88
N ASP A 297 -33.85 22.04 12.54
CA ASP A 297 -34.28 22.32 13.91
C ASP A 297 -33.08 22.37 14.86
N PHE A 298 -33.20 23.23 15.87
CA PHE A 298 -32.16 23.39 16.87
C PHE A 298 -32.08 22.13 17.76
N ASN A 299 -31.02 21.35 17.55
CA ASN A 299 -30.69 20.19 18.37
C ASN A 299 -29.25 20.32 18.90
N TRP A 300 -29.09 20.31 20.23
CA TRP A 300 -27.80 20.41 20.89
C TRP A 300 -26.79 19.37 20.42
N LYS A 301 -27.23 18.13 20.14
CA LYS A 301 -26.35 17.06 19.64
C LYS A 301 -25.78 17.41 18.27
N ASP A 302 -26.61 17.99 17.40
CA ASP A 302 -26.22 18.37 16.04
C ASP A 302 -25.32 19.60 16.02
N VAL A 303 -25.66 20.63 16.79
CA VAL A 303 -24.84 21.84 16.94
C VAL A 303 -23.42 21.44 17.37
N TRP A 304 -23.34 20.51 18.31
CA TRP A 304 -22.09 20.01 18.82
C TRP A 304 -21.29 19.20 17.81
N ALA A 305 -21.93 18.21 17.18
CA ALA A 305 -21.28 17.38 16.17
C ALA A 305 -20.71 18.24 15.04
N ARG A 306 -21.44 19.28 14.60
CA ARG A 306 -20.94 20.23 13.59
C ARG A 306 -19.76 21.06 14.07
N LYS A 307 -19.81 21.56 15.30
CA LYS A 307 -18.70 22.33 15.89
C LYS A 307 -17.45 21.46 16.01
N GLN A 308 -17.59 20.21 16.44
CA GLN A 308 -16.50 19.25 16.50
C GLN A 308 -15.94 18.98 15.11
N ASN A 309 -16.79 18.65 14.13
CA ASN A 309 -16.36 18.42 12.74
C ASN A 309 -15.64 19.64 12.14
N LYS A 310 -16.11 20.85 12.42
CA LYS A 310 -15.46 22.09 11.98
C LYS A 310 -14.09 22.26 12.62
N LEU A 311 -13.95 21.99 13.92
CA LEU A 311 -12.67 22.04 14.63
C LEU A 311 -11.71 20.96 14.14
N GLU A 312 -12.19 19.74 13.89
CA GLU A 312 -11.41 18.66 13.31
C GLU A 312 -10.86 19.06 11.94
N LYS A 313 -11.71 19.57 11.04
CA LYS A 313 -11.27 20.09 9.73
C LYS A 313 -10.25 21.22 9.86
N GLN A 314 -10.48 22.16 10.78
CA GLN A 314 -9.53 23.27 11.02
C GLN A 314 -8.17 22.77 11.54
N ILE A 315 -8.16 21.77 12.42
CA ILE A 315 -6.92 21.20 12.95
C ILE A 315 -6.22 20.38 11.87
N LYS A 316 -6.95 19.54 11.12
CA LYS A 316 -6.42 18.79 9.96
C LYS A 316 -5.75 19.73 8.96
N ASN A 317 -6.42 20.83 8.59
CA ASN A 317 -5.85 21.82 7.66
C ASN A 317 -4.62 22.53 8.23
N LYS A 318 -4.62 22.86 9.53
CA LYS A 318 -3.47 23.51 10.18
C LYS A 318 -2.25 22.60 10.30
N GLN A 319 -2.47 21.30 10.48
CA GLN A 319 -1.41 20.31 10.58
C GLN A 319 -1.02 19.71 9.22
N GLN A 320 -1.64 20.16 8.13
CA GLN A 320 -1.46 19.60 6.79
C GLN A 320 -1.63 18.07 6.78
N PHE A 321 -2.61 17.56 7.53
CA PHE A 321 -2.83 16.12 7.64
C PHE A 321 -3.19 15.56 6.25
N PRO A 322 -2.38 14.65 5.69
CA PRO A 322 -2.59 14.15 4.34
C PRO A 322 -3.73 13.14 4.35
N THR A 323 -4.96 13.62 4.17
CA THR A 323 -6.16 12.75 4.18
C THR A 323 -6.10 11.76 3.02
N ASP A 324 -5.64 12.22 1.85
CA ASP A 324 -5.49 11.41 0.65
C ASP A 324 -4.49 10.26 0.85
N ARG A 325 -3.46 10.48 1.66
CA ARG A 325 -2.44 9.46 1.96
C ARG A 325 -3.01 8.26 2.70
N MET A 326 -4.00 8.47 3.57
CA MET A 326 -4.64 7.36 4.29
C MET A 326 -5.42 6.45 3.34
N GLU A 327 -6.08 7.04 2.33
CA GLU A 327 -6.78 6.30 1.28
C GLU A 327 -5.79 5.58 0.39
N ASP A 328 -4.72 6.25 -0.06
CA ASP A 328 -3.64 5.64 -0.84
C ASP A 328 -3.02 4.43 -0.14
N VAL A 329 -2.71 4.53 1.15
CA VAL A 329 -2.14 3.42 1.93
C VAL A 329 -3.10 2.24 2.00
N ASN A 330 -4.41 2.48 2.16
CA ASN A 330 -5.40 1.40 2.14
C ASN A 330 -5.49 0.72 0.77
N ASN A 331 -5.48 1.51 -0.31
CA ASN A 331 -5.50 1.00 -1.68
C ASN A 331 -4.24 0.16 -1.95
N LEU A 332 -3.06 0.65 -1.54
CA LEU A 332 -1.81 -0.08 -1.65
C LEU A 332 -1.87 -1.42 -0.90
N ILE A 333 -2.33 -1.43 0.36
CA ILE A 333 -2.46 -2.66 1.14
C ILE A 333 -3.33 -3.68 0.39
N GLN A 334 -4.49 -3.28 -0.11
CA GLN A 334 -5.38 -4.17 -0.87
C GLN A 334 -4.70 -4.72 -2.14
N THR A 335 -4.01 -3.87 -2.89
CA THR A 335 -3.31 -4.30 -4.12
C THR A 335 -2.18 -5.30 -3.83
N PHE A 336 -1.38 -5.08 -2.78
CA PHE A 336 -0.30 -5.98 -2.40
C PHE A 336 -0.80 -7.28 -1.76
N GLU A 337 -1.88 -7.23 -0.98
CA GLU A 337 -2.56 -8.44 -0.48
C GLU A 337 -3.06 -9.30 -1.63
N ALA A 338 -3.67 -8.69 -2.65
CA ALA A 338 -4.12 -9.41 -3.84
C ALA A 338 -2.93 -10.01 -4.63
N LYS A 339 -1.86 -9.23 -4.82
CA LYS A 339 -0.61 -9.70 -5.47
C LYS A 339 0.01 -10.88 -4.72
N LYS A 340 -0.02 -10.86 -3.38
CA LYS A 340 0.44 -11.96 -2.53
C LYS A 340 -0.40 -13.22 -2.72
N GLN A 341 -1.73 -13.09 -2.76
CA GLN A 341 -2.63 -14.23 -2.96
C GLN A 341 -2.42 -14.91 -4.31
N ILE A 342 -2.22 -14.14 -5.39
CA ILE A 342 -1.88 -14.68 -6.72
C ILE A 342 -0.63 -15.55 -6.64
N LEU A 343 0.42 -15.01 -6.02
CA LEU A 343 1.71 -15.69 -5.93
C LEU A 343 1.67 -16.92 -5.03
N SER A 344 0.87 -16.93 -3.96
CA SER A 344 0.76 -18.09 -3.06
C SER A 344 0.01 -19.26 -3.69
N VAL A 345 -1.11 -18.99 -4.39
CA VAL A 345 -1.89 -20.04 -5.06
C VAL A 345 -1.03 -20.78 -6.09
N HIS A 346 -0.30 -20.03 -6.91
CA HIS A 346 0.59 -20.60 -7.92
C HIS A 346 1.79 -21.34 -7.33
N GLN A 347 2.24 -21.01 -6.12
CA GLN A 347 3.31 -21.78 -5.46
C GLN A 347 2.83 -23.18 -5.08
N GLU A 348 1.64 -23.30 -4.50
CA GLU A 348 1.09 -24.60 -4.10
C GLU A 348 0.87 -25.52 -5.30
N GLU A 349 0.39 -25.00 -6.41
CA GLU A 349 0.21 -25.76 -7.66
C GLU A 349 1.53 -26.28 -8.22
N VAL A 350 2.57 -25.44 -8.27
CA VAL A 350 3.91 -25.86 -8.72
C VAL A 350 4.49 -26.93 -7.80
N PHE A 351 4.35 -26.78 -6.47
CA PHE A 351 4.83 -27.81 -5.54
C PHE A 351 4.07 -29.13 -5.65
N LYS A 352 2.75 -29.09 -5.88
CA LYS A 352 1.95 -30.30 -6.13
C LYS A 352 2.34 -30.99 -7.44
N GLY A 353 2.60 -30.23 -8.50
CA GLY A 353 3.11 -30.77 -9.77
C GLY A 353 4.45 -31.49 -9.59
N ILE A 354 5.41 -30.85 -8.91
CA ILE A 354 6.71 -31.46 -8.58
C ILE A 354 6.55 -32.76 -7.77
N GLN A 355 5.61 -32.80 -6.82
CA GLN A 355 5.37 -34.00 -6.01
C GLN A 355 4.68 -35.14 -6.76
N ASN A 356 3.88 -34.85 -7.78
CA ASN A 356 3.18 -35.88 -8.56
C ASN A 356 4.06 -36.50 -9.66
N ASP A 357 5.07 -35.76 -10.14
CA ASP A 357 6.01 -36.21 -11.18
C ASP A 357 7.28 -36.88 -10.62
N LEU A 358 7.49 -36.80 -9.29
CA LEU A 358 8.53 -37.51 -8.53
C LEU A 358 8.00 -38.84 -7.98
#